data_AF-A0A7T5RDQ0-F1
#
_entry.id   AF-A0A7T5RDQ0-F1
#
_cell.length_a   1.000
_cell.length_b   1.000
_cell.length_c   1.000
_cell.angle_alpha   90.00
_cell.angle_beta   90.00
_cell.angle_gamma   90.00
#
_symmetry.space_group_name_H-M   'P 1'
#
loop_
_entity.id
_entity.type
_entity.pdbx_description
1 polymer ?
#
loop_
_entity_poly.entity_id
_entity_poly.type
_entity_poly.pdbx_seq_one_letter_code
_entity_poly.pdbx_strand_id
1 'polypeptide(L)'
;MTSFKLRLLAVFSVLVLFLSIAPAVFAESPESFGLTPQKTLPGSSGYLFKRAKEKVSEKFKFSKNSKYEYRKWLLERRVSEYVSLVENKEQSQISDASQRLAFAAGVLAESSVKESQEKKSEIISLFEKYKPILGKMRDNFPANTPYWLLSQQDIDTMNILIEKLK
;
A
#
# COMPACT_ATOMS: atom_id res chain seq x y z
N MET A 1 2.57 -53.84 25.44
CA MET A 1 1.84 -52.89 24.57
C MET A 1 2.22 -51.43 24.90
N THR A 2 3.51 -51.14 25.02
CA THR A 2 4.02 -49.89 25.67
C THR A 2 5.04 -49.15 24.80
N SER A 3 5.86 -49.83 24.01
CA SER A 3 6.89 -49.21 23.16
C SER A 3 6.34 -48.51 21.92
N PHE A 4 5.27 -49.02 21.31
CA PHE A 4 4.67 -48.43 20.10
C PHE A 4 4.01 -47.07 20.37
N LYS A 5 3.26 -46.97 21.48
CA LYS A 5 2.63 -45.70 21.92
C LYS A 5 3.66 -44.62 22.25
N LEU A 6 4.78 -45.01 22.86
CA LEU A 6 5.88 -44.10 23.21
C LEU A 6 6.58 -43.54 21.96
N ARG A 7 6.79 -44.38 20.93
CA ARG A 7 7.34 -43.95 19.64
C ARG A 7 6.39 -43.03 18.87
N LEU A 8 5.08 -43.29 18.93
CA LEU A 8 4.07 -42.43 18.31
C LEU A 8 4.03 -41.03 18.95
N LEU A 9 4.11 -40.98 20.29
CA LEU A 9 4.18 -39.73 21.05
C LEU A 9 5.45 -38.92 20.73
N ALA A 10 6.59 -39.59 20.59
CA ALA A 10 7.84 -38.93 20.21
C ALA A 10 7.77 -38.34 18.78
N VAL A 11 7.21 -39.07 17.81
CA VAL A 11 7.02 -38.57 16.44
C VAL A 11 6.04 -37.39 16.41
N PHE A 12 4.95 -37.46 17.17
CA PHE A 12 3.99 -36.36 17.28
C PHE A 12 4.63 -35.10 17.92
N SER A 13 5.44 -35.29 18.96
CA SER A 13 6.21 -34.21 19.61
C SER A 13 7.17 -33.51 18.64
N VAL A 14 7.89 -34.25 17.80
CA VAL A 14 8.80 -33.68 16.81
C VAL A 14 8.03 -32.95 15.70
N LEU A 15 6.87 -33.47 15.28
CA LEU A 15 6.02 -32.82 14.27
C LEU A 15 5.45 -31.48 14.76
N VAL A 16 5.04 -31.39 16.03
CA VAL A 16 4.54 -30.16 16.66
C VAL A 16 5.65 -29.10 16.79
N LEU A 17 6.88 -29.53 17.09
CA LEU A 17 8.06 -28.65 17.13
C LEU A 17 8.40 -28.11 15.73
N PHE A 18 8.30 -28.92 14.68
CA PHE A 18 8.52 -28.47 13.29
C PHE A 18 7.43 -27.51 12.77
N LEU A 19 6.18 -27.65 13.22
CA LEU A 19 5.09 -26.74 12.87
C LEU A 19 5.16 -25.38 13.57
N SER A 20 6.00 -25.25 14.60
CA SER A 20 6.13 -24.03 15.42
C SER A 20 7.22 -23.08 14.94
N ILE A 21 8.05 -23.48 13.97
CA ILE A 21 9.10 -22.65 13.36
C ILE A 21 8.55 -22.03 12.06
N ALA A 22 7.42 -21.33 12.16
CA ALA A 22 7.09 -20.35 11.15
C ALA A 22 7.94 -19.10 11.46
N PRO A 23 8.73 -18.54 10.53
CA PRO A 23 9.35 -17.24 10.77
C PRO A 23 8.23 -16.26 11.11
N ALA A 24 8.33 -15.63 12.27
CA ALA A 24 7.49 -14.49 12.62
C ALA A 24 7.85 -13.36 11.65
N VAL A 25 7.14 -13.30 10.51
CA VAL A 25 7.13 -12.11 9.67
C VAL A 25 6.36 -11.07 10.48
N PHE A 26 7.09 -10.23 11.18
CA PHE A 26 6.52 -9.08 11.86
C PHE A 26 5.93 -8.17 10.79
N ALA A 27 4.64 -7.87 10.92
CA ALA A 27 3.98 -6.93 10.04
C ALA A 27 4.66 -5.55 10.18
N GLU A 28 5.17 -5.00 9.08
CA GLU A 28 5.78 -3.67 9.03
C GLU A 28 4.65 -2.62 9.00
N SER A 29 4.43 -1.89 10.08
CA SER A 29 3.36 -0.87 10.11
C SER A 29 3.69 0.31 9.15
N PRO A 30 2.70 1.04 8.60
CA PRO A 30 2.95 2.18 7.69
C PRO A 30 3.99 3.19 8.22
N GLU A 31 4.04 3.38 9.53
CA GLU A 31 4.99 4.24 10.23
C GLU A 31 6.46 3.83 9.98
N SER A 32 6.73 2.53 9.84
CA SER A 32 8.08 2.02 9.53
C SER A 32 8.61 2.51 8.18
N PHE A 33 7.70 2.90 7.28
CA PHE A 33 8.00 3.49 5.97
C PHE A 33 7.96 5.03 5.98
N GLY A 34 7.78 5.65 7.15
CA GLY A 34 7.58 7.09 7.27
C GLY A 34 6.28 7.56 6.59
N LEU A 35 5.22 6.73 6.63
CA LEU A 35 3.88 7.07 6.17
C LEU A 35 2.96 7.36 7.35
N THR A 36 2.02 8.29 7.15
CA THR A 36 1.01 8.58 8.17
C THR A 36 -0.06 7.47 8.23
N PRO A 37 -0.17 6.70 9.33
CA PRO A 37 -1.09 5.58 9.46
C PRO A 37 -2.56 6.00 9.31
N GLN A 38 -3.34 5.12 8.67
CA GLN A 38 -4.76 5.35 8.43
C GLN A 38 -5.62 4.77 9.55
N LYS A 39 -6.26 5.64 10.35
CA LYS A 39 -7.22 5.22 11.39
C LYS A 39 -8.50 4.56 10.86
N THR A 40 -8.87 4.86 9.61
CA THR A 40 -10.11 4.38 8.99
C THR A 40 -9.77 3.74 7.65
N LEU A 41 -9.81 2.40 7.64
CA LEU A 41 -9.53 1.57 6.48
C LEU A 41 -10.83 1.17 5.76
N PRO A 42 -10.76 0.76 4.49
CA PRO A 42 -11.90 0.14 3.81
C PRO A 42 -12.49 -1.01 4.63
N GLY A 43 -13.81 -1.17 4.60
CA GLY A 43 -14.55 -2.13 5.43
C GLY A 43 -14.94 -1.62 6.83
N SER A 44 -14.34 -0.54 7.35
CA SER A 44 -14.70 0.02 8.66
C SER A 44 -15.96 0.92 8.63
N SER A 45 -16.69 0.95 9.74
CA SER A 45 -17.81 1.87 9.97
C SER A 45 -17.30 3.32 9.98
N GLY A 46 -17.54 4.06 8.91
CA GLY A 46 -17.05 5.43 8.72
C GLY A 46 -16.13 5.62 7.52
N TYR A 47 -15.75 4.54 6.83
CA TYR A 47 -14.95 4.66 5.61
C TYR A 47 -15.66 5.49 4.52
N LEU A 48 -16.97 5.28 4.31
CA LEU A 48 -17.75 6.07 3.37
C LEU A 48 -17.75 7.56 3.72
N PHE A 49 -17.86 7.90 5.01
CA PHE A 49 -17.79 9.28 5.48
C PHE A 49 -16.40 9.89 5.26
N LYS A 50 -15.31 9.15 5.56
CA LYS A 50 -13.93 9.54 5.21
C LYS A 50 -13.83 9.88 3.72
N ARG A 51 -14.37 9.03 2.84
CA ARG A 51 -14.35 9.24 1.38
C ARG A 51 -15.13 10.46 0.94
N ALA A 52 -16.32 10.67 1.49
CA ALA A 52 -17.13 11.84 1.20
C ALA A 52 -16.39 13.12 1.63
N LYS A 53 -15.83 13.14 2.84
CA LYS A 53 -15.03 14.26 3.35
C LYS A 53 -13.84 14.58 2.46
N GLU A 54 -13.12 13.57 1.97
CA GLU A 54 -12.00 13.76 1.04
C GLU A 54 -12.44 14.44 -0.27
N LYS A 55 -13.48 13.92 -0.93
CA LYS A 55 -14.02 14.51 -2.17
C LYS A 55 -14.48 15.97 -1.96
N VAL A 56 -15.20 16.22 -0.88
CA VAL A 56 -15.67 17.55 -0.53
C VAL A 56 -14.49 18.48 -0.25
N SER A 57 -13.49 18.01 0.50
CA SER A 57 -12.29 18.79 0.81
C SER A 57 -11.53 19.19 -0.45
N GLU A 58 -11.36 18.30 -1.44
CA GLU A 58 -10.72 18.65 -2.71
C GLU A 58 -11.49 19.75 -3.45
N LYS A 59 -12.83 19.67 -3.47
CA LYS A 59 -13.69 20.64 -4.15
C LYS A 59 -13.54 22.06 -3.56
N PHE A 60 -13.25 22.16 -2.26
CA PHE A 60 -13.03 23.43 -1.57
C PHE A 60 -11.58 23.94 -1.63
N LYS A 61 -10.66 23.24 -2.33
CA LYS A 61 -9.30 23.76 -2.60
C LYS A 61 -9.30 24.61 -3.86
N PHE A 62 -9.42 25.94 -3.67
CA PHE A 62 -9.55 26.89 -4.79
C PHE A 62 -8.22 27.33 -5.40
N SER A 63 -7.14 27.44 -4.60
CA SER A 63 -5.84 27.84 -5.14
C SER A 63 -5.08 26.66 -5.72
N LYS A 64 -4.31 26.88 -6.80
CA LYS A 64 -3.46 25.85 -7.42
C LYS A 64 -2.55 25.18 -6.40
N ASN A 65 -1.90 25.97 -5.53
CA ASN A 65 -1.01 25.45 -4.50
C ASN A 65 -1.76 24.60 -3.46
N SER A 66 -2.91 25.05 -2.97
CA SER A 66 -3.70 24.30 -1.99
C SER A 66 -4.19 22.96 -2.54
N LYS A 67 -4.51 22.92 -3.84
CA LYS A 67 -4.94 21.71 -4.55
C LYS A 67 -3.78 20.76 -4.79
N TYR A 68 -2.61 21.30 -5.14
CA TYR A 68 -1.36 20.55 -5.28
C TYR A 68 -0.98 19.84 -3.97
N GLU A 69 -0.89 20.58 -2.86
CA GLU A 69 -0.56 20.02 -1.55
C GLU A 69 -1.61 19.00 -1.09
N TYR A 70 -2.89 19.27 -1.34
CA TYR A 70 -3.95 18.31 -1.04
C TYR A 70 -3.79 16.99 -1.81
N ARG A 71 -3.38 17.04 -3.08
CA ARG A 71 -3.18 15.85 -3.92
C ARG A 71 -1.94 15.06 -3.50
N LYS A 72 -0.85 15.73 -3.12
CA LYS A 72 0.31 15.08 -2.49
C LYS A 72 -0.08 14.32 -1.23
N TRP A 73 -0.80 14.99 -0.32
CA TRP A 73 -1.34 14.39 0.89
C TRP A 73 -2.27 13.21 0.56
N LEU A 74 -3.13 13.35 -0.45
CA LEU A 74 -4.06 12.29 -0.85
C LEU A 74 -3.30 11.05 -1.34
N LEU A 75 -2.25 11.22 -2.12
CA LEU A 75 -1.40 10.13 -2.61
C LEU A 75 -0.75 9.38 -1.45
N GLU A 76 -0.12 10.09 -0.50
CA GLU A 76 0.48 9.46 0.69
C GLU A 76 -0.55 8.61 1.45
N ARG A 77 -1.77 9.12 1.60
CA ARG A 77 -2.86 8.36 2.24
C ARG A 77 -3.24 7.10 1.48
N ARG A 78 -3.15 7.08 0.14
CA ARG A 78 -3.43 5.87 -0.64
C ARG A 78 -2.32 4.84 -0.52
N VAL A 79 -1.07 5.29 -0.50
CA VAL A 79 0.07 4.40 -0.22
C VAL A 79 -0.05 3.80 1.18
N SER A 80 -0.34 4.63 2.19
CA SER A 80 -0.55 4.15 3.56
C SER A 80 -1.74 3.21 3.69
N GLU A 81 -2.87 3.51 3.06
CA GLU A 81 -4.04 2.63 3.03
C GLU A 81 -3.70 1.27 2.40
N TYR A 82 -2.96 1.28 1.29
CA TYR A 82 -2.52 0.05 0.61
C TYR A 82 -1.62 -0.79 1.52
N VAL A 83 -0.58 -0.17 2.09
CA VAL A 83 0.34 -0.84 3.03
C VAL A 83 -0.43 -1.46 4.20
N SER A 84 -1.32 -0.69 4.86
CA SER A 84 -2.13 -1.21 5.96
C SER A 84 -2.97 -2.42 5.57
N LEU A 85 -3.52 -2.47 4.36
CA LEU A 85 -4.34 -3.60 3.91
C LEU A 85 -3.50 -4.85 3.66
N VAL A 86 -2.31 -4.70 3.07
CA VAL A 86 -1.39 -5.81 2.82
C VAL A 86 -0.91 -6.41 4.15
N GLU A 87 -0.48 -5.56 5.08
CA GLU A 87 0.03 -5.94 6.40
C GLU A 87 -1.05 -6.59 7.28
N ASN A 88 -2.28 -6.08 7.21
CA ASN A 88 -3.43 -6.66 7.93
C ASN A 88 -4.04 -7.88 7.22
N LYS A 89 -3.50 -8.30 6.06
CA LYS A 89 -4.01 -9.40 5.23
C LYS A 89 -5.46 -9.22 4.77
N GLU A 90 -5.91 -7.97 4.62
CA GLU A 90 -7.26 -7.58 4.21
C GLU A 90 -7.43 -7.59 2.68
N GLN A 91 -7.23 -8.77 2.09
CA GLN A 91 -7.12 -8.95 0.64
C GLN A 91 -8.37 -8.50 -0.16
N SER A 92 -9.54 -8.57 0.45
CA SER A 92 -10.82 -8.17 -0.19
C SER A 92 -10.85 -6.71 -0.64
N GLN A 93 -10.00 -5.86 -0.07
CA GLN A 93 -9.98 -4.41 -0.32
C GLN A 93 -8.77 -3.95 -1.16
N ILE A 94 -7.82 -4.85 -1.46
CA ILE A 94 -6.56 -4.51 -2.13
C ILE A 94 -6.79 -4.00 -3.56
N SER A 95 -7.66 -4.66 -4.33
CA SER A 95 -7.98 -4.24 -5.70
C SER A 95 -8.46 -2.79 -5.76
N ASP A 96 -9.45 -2.45 -4.93
CA ASP A 96 -9.98 -1.09 -4.92
C ASP A 96 -8.96 -0.09 -4.35
N ALA A 97 -8.11 -0.50 -3.41
CA ALA A 97 -7.05 0.35 -2.89
C ALA A 97 -5.99 0.67 -3.96
N SER A 98 -5.57 -0.32 -4.73
CA SER A 98 -4.65 -0.18 -5.87
C SER A 98 -5.22 0.78 -6.92
N GLN A 99 -6.46 0.57 -7.37
CA GLN A 99 -7.12 1.48 -8.32
C GLN A 99 -7.14 2.94 -7.84
N ARG A 100 -7.41 3.15 -6.54
CA ARG A 100 -7.42 4.49 -5.94
C ARG A 100 -6.03 5.11 -5.82
N LEU A 101 -5.02 4.29 -5.58
CA LEU A 101 -3.62 4.70 -5.55
C LEU A 101 -3.18 5.15 -6.94
N ALA A 102 -3.35 4.30 -7.96
CA ALA A 102 -3.05 4.62 -9.34
C ALA A 102 -3.77 5.89 -9.81
N PHE A 103 -5.06 6.02 -9.50
CA PHE A 103 -5.83 7.24 -9.80
C PHE A 103 -5.25 8.49 -9.13
N ALA A 104 -4.91 8.42 -7.84
CA ALA A 104 -4.34 9.56 -7.12
C ALA A 104 -2.97 9.97 -7.68
N ALA A 105 -2.13 8.98 -8.05
CA ALA A 105 -0.85 9.22 -8.69
C ALA A 105 -1.03 9.91 -10.05
N GLY A 106 -1.93 9.40 -10.89
CA GLY A 106 -2.25 9.97 -12.21
C GLY A 106 -2.74 11.41 -12.11
N VAL A 107 -3.71 11.69 -11.22
CA VAL A 107 -4.25 13.05 -11.05
C VAL A 107 -3.18 14.04 -10.58
N LEU A 108 -2.31 13.62 -9.64
CA LEU A 108 -1.22 14.48 -9.17
C LEU A 108 -0.24 14.79 -10.30
N ALA A 109 0.22 13.77 -11.02
CA ALA A 109 1.16 13.91 -12.13
C ALA A 109 0.58 14.78 -13.25
N GLU A 110 -0.64 14.49 -13.71
CA GLU A 110 -1.31 15.24 -14.78
C GLU A 110 -1.46 16.73 -14.45
N SER A 111 -1.77 17.04 -13.19
CA SER A 111 -1.88 18.44 -12.77
C SER A 111 -0.57 19.19 -12.69
N SER A 112 0.55 18.49 -12.85
CA SER A 112 1.90 19.02 -12.65
C SER A 112 2.76 18.98 -13.92
N VAL A 113 2.27 18.38 -15.01
CA VAL A 113 2.95 18.33 -16.32
C VAL A 113 3.32 19.73 -16.84
N LYS A 114 2.51 20.74 -16.53
CA LYS A 114 2.69 22.13 -16.96
C LYS A 114 3.27 23.05 -15.87
N GLU A 115 3.64 22.49 -14.72
CA GLU A 115 4.22 23.25 -13.61
C GLU A 115 5.75 23.39 -13.75
N SER A 116 6.40 24.11 -12.84
CA SER A 116 7.85 24.31 -12.83
C SER A 116 8.63 22.99 -12.70
N GLN A 117 9.87 22.97 -13.18
CA GLN A 117 10.75 21.79 -13.06
C GLN A 117 10.97 21.37 -11.61
N GLU A 118 11.00 22.33 -10.68
CA GLU A 118 11.08 22.07 -9.24
C GLU A 118 9.89 21.24 -8.74
N LYS A 119 8.65 21.63 -9.08
CA LYS A 119 7.45 20.87 -8.71
C LYS A 119 7.41 19.50 -9.36
N LYS A 120 7.81 19.39 -10.63
CA LYS A 120 7.92 18.08 -11.30
C LYS A 120 8.91 17.17 -10.58
N SER A 121 10.08 17.70 -10.23
CA SER A 121 11.14 16.99 -9.50
C SER A 121 10.69 16.54 -8.11
N GLU A 122 9.89 17.37 -7.43
CA GLU A 122 9.28 17.01 -6.15
C GLU A 122 8.36 15.79 -6.28
N ILE A 123 7.50 15.75 -7.31
CA ILE A 123 6.59 14.62 -7.54
C ILE A 123 7.36 13.37 -7.96
N ILE A 124 8.36 13.52 -8.82
CA ILE A 124 9.26 12.41 -9.18
C ILE A 124 9.89 11.82 -7.91
N SER A 125 10.36 12.68 -7.00
CA SER A 125 10.94 12.25 -5.72
C SER A 125 9.93 11.51 -4.84
N LEU A 126 8.66 11.93 -4.83
CA LEU A 126 7.59 11.21 -4.13
C LEU A 126 7.33 9.82 -4.75
N PHE A 127 7.27 9.73 -6.07
CA PHE A 127 7.09 8.44 -6.75
C PHE A 127 8.28 7.50 -6.51
N GLU A 128 9.51 8.00 -6.58
CA GLU A 128 10.71 7.23 -6.25
C GLU A 128 10.76 6.81 -4.77
N LYS A 129 10.20 7.61 -3.86
CA LYS A 129 10.02 7.21 -2.45
C LYS A 129 9.03 6.05 -2.30
N TYR A 130 7.92 6.07 -3.04
CA TYR A 130 6.83 5.10 -2.83
C TYR A 130 6.98 3.78 -3.57
N LYS A 131 7.62 3.77 -4.75
CA LYS A 131 7.93 2.55 -5.51
C LYS A 131 8.57 1.42 -4.67
N PRO A 132 9.66 1.65 -3.90
CA PRO A 132 10.27 0.57 -3.10
C PRO A 132 9.36 0.07 -1.98
N ILE A 133 8.51 0.92 -1.41
CA ILE A 133 7.51 0.52 -0.41
C ILE A 133 6.50 -0.43 -1.06
N LEU A 134 5.98 -0.08 -2.25
CA LEU A 134 5.08 -0.95 -3.00
C LEU A 134 5.76 -2.25 -3.44
N GLY A 135 7.07 -2.22 -3.71
CA GLY A 135 7.87 -3.43 -3.96
C GLY A 135 7.87 -4.38 -2.76
N LYS A 136 8.06 -3.88 -1.54
CA LYS A 136 7.94 -4.69 -0.32
C LYS A 136 6.52 -5.26 -0.15
N MET A 137 5.49 -4.46 -0.43
CA MET A 137 4.10 -4.93 -0.36
C MET A 137 3.80 -6.01 -1.40
N ARG A 138 4.32 -5.87 -2.61
CA ARG A 138 4.23 -6.87 -3.68
C ARG A 138 4.81 -8.21 -3.24
N ASP A 139 5.97 -8.17 -2.58
CA ASP A 139 6.72 -9.36 -2.20
C ASP A 139 6.06 -10.14 -1.04
N ASN A 140 4.98 -9.62 -0.44
CA ASN A 140 4.09 -10.37 0.45
C ASN A 140 3.16 -11.35 -0.29
N PHE A 141 3.09 -11.29 -1.61
CA PHE A 141 2.21 -12.13 -2.43
C PHE A 141 3.02 -13.03 -3.37
N PRO A 142 2.58 -14.28 -3.61
CA PRO A 142 3.17 -15.11 -4.67
C PRO A 142 2.99 -14.45 -6.04
N ALA A 143 4.01 -14.57 -6.91
CA ALA A 143 4.08 -13.90 -8.21
C ALA A 143 2.92 -14.25 -9.17
N ASN A 144 2.26 -15.39 -8.97
CA ASN A 144 1.13 -15.85 -9.78
C ASN A 144 -0.24 -15.38 -9.23
N THR A 145 -0.27 -14.44 -8.30
CA THR A 145 -1.53 -13.93 -7.72
C THR A 145 -1.94 -12.57 -8.29
N PRO A 146 -3.25 -12.27 -8.32
CA PRO A 146 -3.73 -10.95 -8.71
C PRO A 146 -3.16 -9.81 -7.85
N TYR A 147 -2.92 -10.04 -6.55
CA TYR A 147 -2.43 -9.00 -5.63
C TYR A 147 -0.97 -8.61 -5.90
N TRP A 148 -0.14 -9.59 -6.26
CA TRP A 148 1.21 -9.33 -6.75
C TRP A 148 1.16 -8.46 -8.02
N LEU A 149 0.29 -8.83 -8.98
CA LEU A 149 0.14 -8.09 -10.23
C LEU A 149 -0.34 -6.65 -10.00
N LEU A 150 -1.32 -6.44 -9.11
CA LEU A 150 -1.81 -5.11 -8.76
C LEU A 150 -0.70 -4.23 -8.16
N SER A 151 0.11 -4.78 -7.24
CA SER A 151 1.25 -4.06 -6.68
C SER A 151 2.27 -3.69 -7.76
N GLN A 152 2.55 -4.62 -8.67
CA GLN A 152 3.46 -4.38 -9.80
C GLN A 152 2.91 -3.30 -10.74
N GLN A 153 1.60 -3.32 -11.03
CA GLN A 153 0.94 -2.30 -11.84
C GLN A 153 1.00 -0.90 -11.21
N ASP A 154 0.89 -0.80 -9.88
CA ASP A 154 1.05 0.49 -9.18
C ASP A 154 2.50 1.02 -9.30
N ILE A 155 3.50 0.15 -9.21
CA ILE A 155 4.91 0.49 -9.43
C ILE A 155 5.13 0.95 -10.89
N ASP A 156 4.61 0.19 -11.85
CA ASP A 156 4.74 0.49 -13.28
C ASP A 156 4.04 1.80 -13.64
N THR A 157 2.88 2.06 -13.02
CA THR A 157 2.17 3.34 -13.15
C THR A 157 3.06 4.49 -12.67
N MET A 158 3.73 4.37 -11.51
CA MET A 158 4.65 5.40 -11.04
C MET A 158 5.83 5.60 -12.00
N ASN A 159 6.40 4.54 -12.57
CA ASN A 159 7.46 4.65 -13.57
C ASN A 159 7.02 5.42 -14.81
N ILE A 160 5.85 5.08 -15.36
CA ILE A 160 5.27 5.78 -16.52
C ILE A 160 5.07 7.27 -16.21
N LEU A 161 4.56 7.58 -15.01
CA LEU A 161 4.31 8.95 -14.60
C LEU A 161 5.61 9.74 -14.33
N ILE A 162 6.67 9.09 -13.85
CA ILE A 162 8.00 9.69 -13.74
C ILE A 162 8.51 10.09 -15.12
N GLU A 163 8.46 9.19 -16.10
CA GLU A 163 8.90 9.49 -17.47
C GLU A 163 8.07 10.61 -18.10
N LYS A 164 6.76 10.68 -17.81
CA LYS A 164 5.89 11.77 -18.26
C LYS A 164 6.24 13.14 -17.65
N LEU A 165 6.88 13.16 -16.48
CA LEU A 165 7.24 14.39 -15.76
C LEU A 165 8.67 14.85 -16.03
N LYS A 166 9.52 14.00 -16.61
CA LYS A 166 10.83 14.38 -17.14
C LYS A 166 10.66 15.24 -18.40
#